data_AF-A0A060LYH4-F1
#
_entry.id   AF-A0A060LYH4-F1
#
_cell.length_a   1.000
_cell.length_b   1.000
_cell.length_c   1.000
_cell.angle_alpha   90.00
_cell.angle_beta   90.00
_cell.angle_gamma   90.00
#
_symmetry.space_group_name_H-M   'P 1'
#
loop_
_entity.id
_entity.type
_entity.pdbx_description
1 polymer ?
#
loop_
_entity_poly.entity_id
_entity_poly.type
_entity_poly.pdbx_seq_one_letter_code
_entity_poly.pdbx_strand_id
1 'polypeptide(L)'
;MKIPFRIGVGSWIVLLSYFVYEPFAIRASIAPYSYLSQPMSDLGITECGVGTYPWADYFICSPHAPIVNSLFLLTGIVLLIGLWGLKERVKLSRIGKAGFVFLFLFAVGFSFSVIPANVSFEWHTYPALVMFVVAPALFCISVKLNKGKRLTMISAGLLTMIKVAIMAVAFLPIEWGGLLQRLFYFVFYCWGLGMMVRLKGK
;
A
#
# COMPACT_ATOMS: atom_id res chain seq x y z
N MET A 1 20.86 9.64 -10.60
CA MET A 1 20.52 10.79 -9.73
C MET A 1 20.31 10.27 -8.32
N LYS A 2 21.02 10.80 -7.31
CA LYS A 2 20.85 10.37 -5.92
C LYS A 2 19.67 11.10 -5.28
N ILE A 3 18.77 10.39 -4.61
CA ILE A 3 17.67 10.99 -3.87
C ILE A 3 18.22 11.56 -2.56
N PRO A 4 18.05 12.87 -2.27
CA PRO A 4 18.44 13.45 -0.99
C PRO A 4 17.75 12.75 0.19
N PHE A 5 18.44 12.63 1.32
CA PHE A 5 17.91 11.93 2.49
C PHE A 5 16.56 12.51 2.96
N ARG A 6 16.46 13.84 3.00
CA ARG A 6 15.22 14.55 3.40
C ARG A 6 14.06 14.25 2.46
N ILE A 7 14.31 14.15 1.15
CA ILE A 7 13.29 13.80 0.16
C ILE A 7 12.84 12.35 0.37
N GLY A 8 13.77 11.42 0.59
CA GLY A 8 13.42 10.03 0.87
C GLY A 8 12.65 9.86 2.19
N VAL A 9 12.98 10.60 3.26
CA VAL A 9 12.19 10.59 4.50
C VAL A 9 10.81 11.21 4.26
N GLY A 10 10.77 12.37 3.59
CA GLY A 10 9.55 13.08 3.27
C GLY A 10 8.59 12.23 2.45
N SER A 11 9.09 11.46 1.48
CA SER A 11 8.25 10.57 0.67
C SER A 11 7.55 9.50 1.53
N TRP A 12 8.25 8.90 2.51
CA TRP A 12 7.61 7.94 3.43
C TRP A 12 6.62 8.59 4.40
N ILE A 13 6.86 9.84 4.81
CA ILE A 13 5.91 10.60 5.64
C ILE A 13 4.64 10.92 4.83
N VAL A 14 4.79 11.34 3.57
CA VAL A 14 3.66 11.66 2.68
C VAL A 14 2.76 10.45 2.46
N LEU A 15 3.28 9.20 2.48
CA LEU A 15 2.44 8.00 2.40
C LEU A 15 1.41 7.91 3.54
N LEU A 16 1.71 8.46 4.71
CA LEU A 16 0.78 8.48 5.83
C LEU A 16 -0.37 9.47 5.63
N SER A 17 -0.27 10.37 4.65
CA SER A 17 -1.34 11.35 4.35
C SER A 17 -2.66 10.68 3.96
N TYR A 18 -2.62 9.49 3.34
CA TYR A 18 -3.84 8.74 3.05
C TYR A 18 -4.61 8.44 4.34
N PHE A 19 -3.93 7.92 5.37
CA PHE A 19 -4.56 7.60 6.67
C PHE A 19 -5.05 8.84 7.41
N VAL A 20 -4.45 10.00 7.15
CA VAL A 20 -4.93 11.28 7.69
C VAL A 20 -6.20 11.74 6.98
N TYR A 21 -6.29 11.54 5.65
CA TYR A 21 -7.42 12.00 4.85
C TYR A 21 -8.62 11.04 4.87
N GLU A 22 -8.38 9.73 5.00
CA GLU A 22 -9.39 8.68 4.94
C GLU A 22 -10.61 8.93 5.86
N PRO A 23 -10.46 9.33 7.14
CA PRO A 23 -11.61 9.62 8.00
C PRO A 23 -12.54 10.70 7.44
N PHE A 24 -12.01 11.69 6.71
CA PHE A 24 -12.80 12.73 6.07
C PHE A 24 -13.56 12.19 4.86
N ALA A 25 -12.93 11.32 4.06
CA ALA A 25 -13.60 10.64 2.95
C ALA A 25 -14.73 9.72 3.45
N ILE A 26 -14.48 8.96 4.52
CA ILE A 26 -15.49 8.12 5.18
C ILE A 26 -16.65 8.98 5.69
N ARG A 27 -16.35 10.08 6.39
CA ARG A 27 -17.38 10.97 6.95
C ARG A 27 -18.24 11.65 5.88
N ALA A 28 -17.66 11.89 4.71
CA ALA A 28 -18.33 12.45 3.54
C ALA A 28 -19.14 11.42 2.74
N SER A 29 -18.92 10.12 2.96
CA SER A 29 -19.71 9.06 2.31
C SER A 29 -21.19 9.24 2.64
N ILE A 30 -22.02 9.16 1.60
CA ILE A 30 -23.48 9.19 1.74
C ILE A 30 -24.01 7.78 2.08
N ALA A 31 -23.28 6.74 1.63
CA ALA A 31 -23.55 5.36 1.98
C ALA A 31 -22.93 4.97 3.33
N PRO A 32 -23.53 4.03 4.09
CA PRO A 32 -22.89 3.44 5.25
C PRO A 32 -21.53 2.85 4.88
N TYR A 33 -20.48 3.29 5.57
CA TYR A 33 -19.12 2.84 5.32
C TYR A 33 -18.53 2.11 6.53
N SER A 34 -17.99 0.91 6.34
CA SER A 34 -17.33 0.12 7.38
C SER A 34 -15.85 -0.05 7.07
N TYR A 35 -14.99 0.62 7.83
CA TYR A 35 -13.53 0.49 7.70
C TYR A 35 -13.01 -0.92 8.02
N LEU A 36 -13.82 -1.76 8.69
CA LEU A 36 -13.47 -3.14 8.99
C LEU A 36 -13.63 -4.02 7.76
N SER A 37 -14.77 -3.90 7.08
CA SER A 37 -15.18 -4.81 6.02
C SER A 37 -14.84 -4.28 4.63
N GLN A 38 -15.09 -3.00 4.38
CA GLN A 38 -14.97 -2.40 3.06
C GLN A 38 -13.53 -1.96 2.75
N PRO A 39 -13.08 -2.22 1.51
CA PRO A 39 -11.76 -1.82 1.07
C PRO A 39 -11.64 -0.29 0.99
N MET A 40 -10.41 0.18 1.16
CA MET A 40 -10.06 1.62 1.09
C MET A 40 -10.39 2.21 -0.30
N SER A 41 -10.42 1.37 -1.34
CA SER A 41 -10.72 1.74 -2.73
C SER A 41 -12.17 2.14 -2.98
N ASP A 42 -13.13 1.71 -2.15
CA ASP A 42 -14.54 2.11 -2.28
C ASP A 42 -14.73 3.62 -2.18
N LEU A 43 -13.90 4.28 -1.38
CA LEU A 43 -13.88 5.73 -1.24
C LEU A 43 -13.43 6.45 -2.53
N GLY A 44 -12.92 5.70 -3.52
CA GLY A 44 -12.53 6.16 -4.85
C GLY A 44 -13.56 5.89 -5.95
N ILE A 45 -14.69 5.24 -5.65
CA ILE A 45 -15.75 4.96 -6.63
C ILE A 45 -16.45 6.25 -7.04
N THR A 46 -16.56 6.50 -8.36
CA THR A 46 -17.02 7.79 -8.89
C THR A 46 -18.53 7.89 -9.07
N GLU A 47 -19.25 6.76 -9.00
CA GLU A 47 -20.69 6.68 -9.21
C GLU A 47 -21.37 6.09 -7.99
N CYS A 48 -22.56 6.59 -7.65
CA CYS A 48 -23.33 6.07 -6.53
C CYS A 48 -24.24 4.93 -6.99
N GLY A 49 -24.20 3.78 -6.31
CA GLY A 49 -24.99 2.61 -6.71
C GLY A 49 -24.68 1.36 -5.91
N VAL A 50 -25.45 0.30 -6.18
CA VAL A 50 -25.16 -1.08 -5.74
C VAL A 50 -24.55 -1.83 -6.92
N GLY A 51 -23.62 -2.75 -6.66
CA GLY A 51 -23.00 -3.51 -7.75
C GLY A 51 -22.09 -2.67 -8.63
N THR A 52 -21.51 -1.59 -8.08
CA THR A 52 -20.67 -0.64 -8.84
C THR A 52 -19.43 -1.30 -9.44
N TYR A 53 -18.98 -2.43 -8.91
CA TYR A 53 -17.92 -3.26 -9.46
C TYR A 53 -18.11 -4.73 -9.00
N PRO A 54 -17.43 -5.72 -9.62
CA PRO A 54 -17.49 -7.11 -9.20
C PRO A 54 -17.17 -7.28 -7.71
N TRP A 55 -18.03 -8.01 -6.97
CA TRP A 55 -17.90 -8.25 -5.52
C TRP A 55 -18.30 -7.08 -4.60
N ALA A 56 -18.94 -6.04 -5.14
CA ALA A 56 -19.52 -4.93 -4.37
C ALA A 56 -21.06 -4.96 -4.35
N ASP A 57 -21.63 -5.90 -3.61
CA ASP A 57 -23.07 -6.16 -3.49
C ASP A 57 -23.78 -5.21 -2.50
N TYR A 58 -23.13 -4.11 -2.14
CA TYR A 58 -23.62 -3.08 -1.22
C TYR A 58 -23.62 -1.70 -1.89
N PHE A 59 -24.37 -0.76 -1.30
CA PHE A 59 -24.44 0.60 -1.81
C PHE A 59 -23.15 1.37 -1.51
N ILE A 60 -22.56 1.99 -2.53
CA ILE A 60 -21.38 2.86 -2.43
C ILE A 60 -21.76 4.24 -2.95
N CYS A 61 -21.31 5.30 -2.27
CA CYS A 61 -21.45 6.68 -2.75
C CYS A 61 -20.38 7.56 -2.11
N SER A 62 -19.36 7.94 -2.89
CA SER A 62 -18.11 8.51 -2.40
C SER A 62 -17.84 9.91 -2.98
N PRO A 63 -18.39 10.99 -2.40
CA PRO A 63 -18.26 12.36 -2.93
C PRO A 63 -16.81 12.84 -3.07
N HIS A 64 -15.89 12.28 -2.27
CA HIS A 64 -14.47 12.63 -2.27
C HIS A 64 -13.62 11.74 -3.21
N ALA A 65 -14.24 10.95 -4.09
CA ALA A 65 -13.53 10.07 -5.02
C ALA A 65 -12.39 10.74 -5.80
N PRO A 66 -12.53 11.99 -6.33
CA PRO A 66 -11.42 12.65 -7.01
C PRO A 66 -10.16 12.82 -6.13
N ILE A 67 -10.35 13.10 -4.84
CA ILE A 67 -9.25 13.30 -3.88
C ILE A 67 -8.62 11.96 -3.52
N VAL A 68 -9.44 10.94 -3.24
CA VAL A 68 -8.96 9.59 -2.90
C VAL A 68 -8.17 8.97 -4.05
N ASN A 69 -8.67 9.08 -5.29
CA ASN A 69 -7.97 8.57 -6.47
C ASN A 69 -6.67 9.33 -6.72
N SER A 70 -6.66 10.65 -6.53
CA SER A 70 -5.43 11.46 -6.60
C SER A 70 -4.41 11.03 -5.55
N LEU A 71 -4.86 10.68 -4.33
CA LEU A 71 -4.00 10.14 -3.28
C LEU A 71 -3.42 8.77 -3.65
N PHE A 72 -4.16 7.91 -4.37
CA PHE A 72 -3.60 6.65 -4.88
C PHE A 72 -2.44 6.88 -5.85
N LEU A 73 -2.61 7.79 -6.80
CA LEU A 73 -1.53 8.16 -7.74
C LEU A 73 -0.33 8.77 -7.00
N LEU A 74 -0.58 9.73 -6.10
CA LEU A 74 0.47 10.37 -5.31
C LEU A 74 1.26 9.33 -4.49
N THR A 75 0.54 8.40 -3.86
CA THR A 75 1.13 7.31 -3.06
C THR A 75 2.02 6.41 -3.90
N GLY A 76 1.59 6.05 -5.12
CA GLY A 76 2.43 5.31 -6.06
C GLY A 76 3.73 6.04 -6.41
N ILE A 77 3.64 7.33 -6.74
CA ILE A 77 4.80 8.18 -7.06
C ILE A 77 5.76 8.30 -5.87
N VAL A 78 5.25 8.64 -4.68
CA VAL A 78 6.11 8.81 -3.50
C VAL A 78 6.66 7.49 -2.98
N LEU A 79 5.97 6.36 -3.19
CA LEU A 79 6.53 5.01 -2.98
C LEU A 79 7.75 4.78 -3.87
N LEU A 80 7.68 5.09 -5.18
CA LEU A 80 8.80 4.94 -6.09
C LEU A 80 10.02 5.75 -5.63
N ILE A 81 9.80 7.02 -5.25
CA ILE A 81 10.85 7.90 -4.73
C ILE A 81 11.45 7.34 -3.43
N GLY A 82 10.61 6.92 -2.49
CA GLY A 82 11.04 6.37 -1.21
C GLY A 82 11.82 5.07 -1.33
N LEU A 83 11.37 4.17 -2.21
CA LEU A 83 12.06 2.91 -2.51
C LEU A 83 13.39 3.15 -3.21
N TRP A 84 13.46 4.10 -4.14
CA TRP A 84 14.71 4.49 -4.78
C TRP A 84 15.70 5.06 -3.76
N GLY A 85 15.22 5.98 -2.90
CA GLY A 85 16.02 6.54 -1.81
C GLY A 85 16.56 5.48 -0.84
N LEU A 86 15.76 4.46 -0.51
CA LEU A 86 16.20 3.33 0.31
C LEU A 86 17.27 2.50 -0.40
N LYS A 87 17.01 2.09 -1.65
CA LYS A 87 17.91 1.24 -2.45
C LYS A 87 19.32 1.82 -2.53
N GLU A 88 19.45 3.13 -2.69
CA GLU A 88 20.75 3.81 -2.78
C GLU A 88 21.58 3.76 -1.49
N ARG A 89 20.94 3.49 -0.34
CA ARG A 89 21.56 3.54 1.00
C ARG A 89 21.88 2.17 1.58
N VAL A 90 21.45 1.10 0.91
CA VAL A 90 21.67 -0.28 1.34
C VAL A 90 22.61 -1.01 0.41
N LYS A 91 23.52 -1.82 0.99
CA LYS A 91 24.29 -2.80 0.21
C LYS A 91 23.43 -4.05 0.07
N LEU A 92 23.15 -4.46 -1.16
CA LEU A 92 22.23 -5.56 -1.46
C LEU A 92 22.97 -6.73 -2.12
N SER A 93 22.53 -7.95 -1.79
CA SER A 93 22.83 -9.15 -2.59
C SER A 93 22.11 -9.10 -3.94
N ARG A 94 22.42 -10.03 -4.86
CA ARG A 94 21.65 -10.19 -6.12
C ARG A 94 20.16 -10.41 -5.83
N ILE A 95 19.85 -11.25 -4.85
CA ILE A 95 18.47 -11.53 -4.40
C ILE A 95 17.80 -10.28 -3.80
N GLY A 96 18.53 -9.50 -2.99
CA GLY A 96 18.00 -8.24 -2.44
C GLY A 96 17.70 -7.20 -3.51
N LYS A 97 18.49 -7.14 -4.60
CA LYS A 97 18.19 -6.29 -5.76
C LYS A 97 16.89 -6.73 -6.46
N ALA A 98 16.67 -8.04 -6.63
CA ALA A 98 15.41 -8.56 -7.15
C ALA A 98 14.22 -8.23 -6.24
N GLY A 99 14.40 -8.29 -4.91
CA GLY A 99 13.39 -7.82 -3.96
C GLY A 99 12.98 -6.36 -4.20
N PHE A 100 13.94 -5.46 -4.41
CA PHE A 100 13.61 -4.07 -4.77
C PHE A 100 12.86 -3.94 -6.10
N VAL A 101 13.19 -4.75 -7.12
CA VAL A 101 12.43 -4.76 -8.39
C VAL A 101 10.95 -5.08 -8.13
N PHE A 102 10.67 -6.09 -7.31
CA PHE A 102 9.28 -6.39 -6.92
C PHE A 102 8.62 -5.27 -6.13
N LEU A 103 9.33 -4.57 -5.24
CA LEU A 103 8.77 -3.40 -4.56
C LEU A 103 8.48 -2.24 -5.53
N PHE A 104 9.33 -2.02 -6.54
CA PHE A 104 9.05 -1.03 -7.58
C PHE A 104 7.84 -1.42 -8.43
N LEU A 105 7.72 -2.69 -8.82
CA LEU A 105 6.54 -3.20 -9.53
C LEU A 105 5.27 -3.03 -8.69
N PHE A 106 5.36 -3.26 -7.37
CA PHE A 106 4.25 -3.00 -6.45
C PHE A 106 3.86 -1.52 -6.44
N ALA A 107 4.82 -0.59 -6.37
CA ALA A 107 4.52 0.84 -6.38
C ALA A 107 3.90 1.30 -7.72
N VAL A 108 4.39 0.77 -8.85
CA VAL A 108 3.77 0.99 -10.17
C VAL A 108 2.35 0.43 -10.19
N GLY A 109 2.15 -0.82 -9.78
CA GLY A 109 0.84 -1.46 -9.76
C GLY A 109 -0.15 -0.72 -8.86
N PHE A 110 0.28 -0.27 -7.68
CA PHE A 110 -0.55 0.55 -6.78
C PHE A 110 -0.97 1.88 -7.43
N SER A 111 -0.15 2.46 -8.32
CA SER A 111 -0.47 3.72 -9.00
C SER A 111 -1.70 3.59 -9.90
N PHE A 112 -1.97 2.38 -10.42
CA PHE A 112 -3.17 2.12 -11.24
C PHE A 112 -4.46 2.16 -10.43
N SER A 113 -4.42 2.10 -9.11
CA SER A 113 -5.61 2.27 -8.27
C SER A 113 -6.23 3.68 -8.37
N VAL A 114 -5.55 4.63 -9.04
CA VAL A 114 -6.16 5.91 -9.49
C VAL A 114 -7.34 5.69 -10.44
N ILE A 115 -7.35 4.59 -11.19
CA ILE A 115 -8.47 4.19 -12.06
C ILE A 115 -9.54 3.61 -11.14
N PRO A 116 -10.73 4.23 -11.04
CA PRO A 116 -11.80 3.74 -10.16
C PRO A 116 -12.25 2.33 -10.55
N ALA A 117 -12.59 1.51 -9.56
CA ALA A 117 -12.97 0.12 -9.82
C ALA A 117 -14.27 -0.02 -10.62
N ASN A 118 -15.17 0.97 -10.55
CA ASN A 118 -16.38 1.04 -11.38
C ASN A 118 -16.10 1.45 -12.85
N VAL A 119 -14.96 2.09 -13.11
CA VAL A 119 -14.54 2.45 -14.49
C VAL A 119 -13.82 1.27 -15.14
N SER A 120 -12.88 0.66 -14.42
CA SER A 120 -12.25 -0.59 -14.85
C SER A 120 -11.76 -1.39 -13.67
N PHE A 121 -12.49 -2.45 -13.35
CA PHE A 121 -12.17 -3.34 -12.25
C PHE A 121 -10.81 -4.04 -12.45
N GLU A 122 -10.51 -4.45 -13.67
CA GLU A 122 -9.28 -5.17 -14.03
C GLU A 122 -8.04 -4.29 -13.85
N TRP A 123 -8.07 -3.07 -14.40
CA TRP A 123 -6.98 -2.11 -14.29
C TRP A 123 -6.81 -1.58 -12.86
N HIS A 124 -7.89 -1.51 -12.08
CA HIS A 124 -7.81 -1.18 -10.65
C HIS A 124 -7.17 -2.32 -9.84
N THR A 125 -7.58 -3.56 -10.09
CA THR A 125 -7.33 -4.69 -9.18
C THR A 125 -6.07 -5.46 -9.53
N TYR A 126 -5.89 -5.91 -10.78
CA TYR A 126 -4.79 -6.81 -11.13
C TYR A 126 -3.40 -6.21 -10.89
N PRO A 127 -3.13 -4.93 -11.24
CA PRO A 127 -1.86 -4.31 -10.90
C PRO A 127 -1.65 -4.17 -9.38
N ALA A 128 -2.71 -3.92 -8.61
CA ALA A 128 -2.63 -3.80 -7.16
C ALA A 128 -2.30 -5.16 -6.48
N LEU A 129 -2.64 -6.30 -7.09
CA LEU A 129 -2.30 -7.64 -6.59
C LEU A 129 -0.80 -7.90 -6.47
N VAL A 130 0.06 -7.09 -7.09
CA VAL A 130 1.51 -7.13 -6.85
C VAL A 130 1.85 -6.88 -5.36
N MET A 131 0.91 -6.37 -4.56
CA MET A 131 1.03 -6.34 -3.10
C MET A 131 1.41 -7.70 -2.48
N PHE A 132 1.00 -8.83 -3.08
CA PHE A 132 1.31 -10.17 -2.55
C PHE A 132 2.81 -10.48 -2.55
N VAL A 133 3.61 -9.91 -3.45
CA VAL A 133 5.06 -10.14 -3.49
C VAL A 133 5.86 -9.26 -2.52
N VAL A 134 5.23 -8.26 -1.87
CA VAL A 134 5.92 -7.33 -0.95
C VAL A 134 6.62 -8.04 0.22
N ALA A 135 6.00 -9.06 0.81
CA ALA A 135 6.57 -9.74 1.98
C ALA A 135 7.75 -10.64 1.59
N PRO A 136 7.63 -11.50 0.54
CA PRO A 136 8.79 -12.17 -0.06
C PRO A 136 9.92 -11.21 -0.43
N ALA A 137 9.60 -10.06 -1.03
CA ALA A 137 10.59 -9.04 -1.40
C ALA A 137 11.35 -8.49 -0.19
N LEU A 138 10.67 -8.25 0.94
CA LEU A 138 11.32 -7.84 2.19
C LEU A 138 12.24 -8.92 2.75
N PHE A 139 11.86 -10.20 2.69
CA PHE A 139 12.77 -11.30 3.04
C PHE A 139 14.01 -11.34 2.14
N CYS A 140 13.84 -11.15 0.83
CA CYS A 140 14.97 -11.06 -0.10
C CYS A 140 15.92 -9.90 0.24
N ILE A 141 15.37 -8.73 0.58
CA ILE A 141 16.13 -7.53 0.96
C ILE A 141 16.90 -7.75 2.28
N SER A 142 16.34 -8.50 3.23
CA SER A 142 16.93 -8.66 4.56
C SER A 142 18.21 -9.52 4.59
N VAL A 143 18.44 -10.37 3.57
CA VAL A 143 19.50 -11.40 3.56
C VAL A 143 20.88 -10.84 3.90
N LYS A 144 21.30 -9.75 3.24
CA LYS A 144 22.60 -9.08 3.46
C LYS A 144 22.46 -7.69 4.08
N LEU A 145 21.33 -7.43 4.74
CA LEU A 145 21.08 -6.12 5.34
C LEU A 145 21.83 -6.00 6.67
N ASN A 146 22.78 -5.06 6.76
CA ASN A 146 23.58 -4.87 7.98
C ASN A 146 22.84 -4.02 9.04
N LYS A 147 22.11 -2.99 8.59
CA LYS A 147 21.33 -2.08 9.46
C LYS A 147 19.85 -2.20 9.11
N GLY A 148 19.00 -2.36 10.13
CA GLY A 148 17.56 -2.49 9.93
C GLY A 148 17.08 -3.91 9.59
N LYS A 149 17.96 -4.93 9.60
CA LYS A 149 17.59 -6.34 9.34
C LYS A 149 16.42 -6.82 10.18
N ARG A 150 16.49 -6.61 11.50
CA ARG A 150 15.42 -7.01 12.44
C ARG A 150 14.09 -6.31 12.12
N LEU A 151 14.12 -5.01 11.83
CA LEU A 151 12.93 -4.26 11.41
C LEU A 151 12.34 -4.85 10.12
N THR A 152 13.15 -5.04 9.09
CA THR A 152 12.71 -5.64 7.81
C THR A 152 12.16 -7.05 7.99
N MET A 153 12.78 -7.89 8.81
CA MET A 153 12.30 -9.26 9.07
C MET A 153 10.97 -9.28 9.84
N ILE A 154 10.84 -8.43 10.87
CA ILE A 154 9.58 -8.31 11.63
C ILE A 154 8.47 -7.80 10.71
N SER A 155 8.73 -6.75 9.94
CA SER A 155 7.75 -6.22 8.98
C SER A 155 7.39 -7.26 7.92
N ALA A 156 8.36 -8.02 7.39
CA ALA A 156 8.09 -9.11 6.45
C ALA A 156 7.18 -10.19 7.08
N GLY A 157 7.47 -10.61 8.30
CA GLY A 157 6.64 -11.57 9.04
C GLY A 157 5.21 -11.07 9.30
N LEU A 158 5.06 -9.82 9.77
CA LEU A 158 3.76 -9.17 9.97
C LEU A 158 2.96 -9.11 8.66
N LEU A 159 3.58 -8.66 7.57
CA LEU A 159 2.94 -8.58 6.26
C LEU A 159 2.56 -9.97 5.71
N THR A 160 3.34 -11.01 5.99
CA THR A 160 2.96 -12.40 5.66
C THR A 160 1.71 -12.81 6.44
N MET A 161 1.66 -12.57 7.75
CA MET A 161 0.48 -12.91 8.56
C MET A 161 -0.77 -12.15 8.08
N ILE A 162 -0.64 -10.86 7.79
CA ILE A 162 -1.74 -10.05 7.24
C ILE A 162 -2.23 -10.61 5.90
N LYS A 163 -1.33 -11.03 5.00
CA LYS A 163 -1.73 -11.62 3.72
C LYS A 163 -2.42 -12.97 3.86
N VAL A 164 -1.92 -13.81 4.76
CA VAL A 164 -2.59 -15.08 5.08
C VAL A 164 -4.00 -14.81 5.61
N ALA A 165 -4.17 -13.80 6.46
CA ALA A 165 -5.49 -13.38 6.93
C ALA A 165 -6.37 -12.85 5.79
N ILE A 166 -5.84 -12.02 4.87
CA ILE A 166 -6.60 -11.53 3.69
C ILE A 166 -7.06 -12.70 2.82
N MET A 167 -6.20 -13.69 2.56
CA MET A 167 -6.59 -14.88 1.81
C MET A 167 -7.63 -15.70 2.58
N ALA A 168 -7.51 -15.82 3.90
CA ALA A 168 -8.46 -16.55 4.73
C ALA A 168 -9.86 -15.90 4.73
N VAL A 169 -9.96 -14.57 4.62
CA VAL A 169 -11.26 -13.86 4.47
C VAL A 169 -12.03 -14.34 3.23
N ALA A 170 -11.36 -14.80 2.18
CA ALA A 170 -12.04 -15.36 1.01
C ALA A 170 -12.73 -16.72 1.29
N PHE A 171 -12.34 -17.41 2.37
CA PHE A 171 -12.84 -18.74 2.72
C PHE A 171 -13.60 -18.79 4.05
N LEU A 172 -13.56 -17.71 4.83
CA LEU A 172 -14.17 -17.61 6.15
C LEU A 172 -15.15 -16.43 6.16
N PRO A 173 -16.30 -16.53 6.86
CA PRO A 173 -17.29 -15.45 6.96
C PRO A 173 -16.81 -14.35 7.92
N ILE A 174 -15.65 -13.74 7.63
CA ILE A 174 -14.99 -12.73 8.47
C ILE A 174 -14.91 -11.42 7.70
N GLU A 175 -15.55 -10.40 8.23
CA GLU A 175 -15.64 -9.08 7.59
C GLU A 175 -14.47 -8.14 7.96
N TRP A 176 -13.23 -8.62 7.86
CA TRP A 176 -12.02 -7.86 8.23
C TRP A 176 -11.15 -7.45 7.04
N GLY A 177 -11.63 -7.66 5.80
CA GLY A 177 -10.88 -7.37 4.58
C GLY A 177 -10.37 -5.93 4.53
N GLY A 178 -11.25 -4.97 4.81
CA GLY A 178 -10.91 -3.54 4.89
C GLY A 178 -9.84 -3.22 5.93
N LEU A 179 -9.96 -3.75 7.15
CA LEU A 179 -8.97 -3.53 8.21
C LEU A 179 -7.60 -4.12 7.84
N LEU A 180 -7.59 -5.35 7.33
CA LEU A 180 -6.35 -6.04 6.97
C LEU A 180 -5.62 -5.32 5.82
N GLN A 181 -6.36 -4.78 4.86
CA GLN A 181 -5.79 -3.94 3.80
C GLN A 181 -5.11 -2.69 4.37
N ARG A 182 -5.75 -1.98 5.30
CA ARG A 182 -5.18 -0.80 6.00
C ARG A 182 -3.92 -1.16 6.77
N LEU A 183 -3.96 -2.25 7.53
CA LEU A 183 -2.82 -2.73 8.30
C LEU A 183 -1.64 -3.10 7.40
N PHE A 184 -1.89 -3.70 6.23
CA PHE A 184 -0.85 -4.00 5.26
C PHE A 184 -0.08 -2.74 4.85
N TYR A 185 -0.80 -1.70 4.40
CA TYR A 185 -0.17 -0.46 3.96
C TYR A 185 0.51 0.27 5.13
N PHE A 186 -0.14 0.33 6.29
CA PHE A 186 0.43 0.98 7.49
C PHE A 186 1.77 0.34 7.90
N VAL A 187 1.81 -0.99 8.03
CA VAL A 187 3.04 -1.72 8.38
C VAL A 187 4.14 -1.49 7.34
N PHE A 188 3.79 -1.52 6.05
CA PHE A 188 4.76 -1.31 4.97
C PHE A 188 5.31 0.13 4.95
N TYR A 189 4.46 1.14 5.18
CA TYR A 189 4.89 2.54 5.21
C TYR A 189 5.75 2.84 6.44
N CYS A 190 5.37 2.32 7.62
CA CYS A 190 6.17 2.41 8.83
C CYS A 190 7.53 1.70 8.68
N TRP A 191 7.58 0.57 7.97
CA TRP A 191 8.84 -0.11 7.64
C TRP A 191 9.76 0.81 6.84
N GLY A 192 9.29 1.41 5.75
CA GLY A 192 10.13 2.23 4.89
C GLY A 192 10.63 3.51 5.59
N LEU A 193 9.75 4.17 6.37
CA LEU A 193 10.14 5.30 7.21
C LEU A 193 11.19 4.91 8.25
N GLY A 194 10.94 3.82 8.99
CA GLY A 194 11.87 3.29 9.98
C GLY A 194 13.22 2.90 9.37
N MET A 195 13.21 2.32 8.17
CA MET A 195 14.42 2.00 7.43
C MET A 195 15.21 3.25 7.04
N MET A 196 14.55 4.30 6.55
CA MET A 196 15.22 5.57 6.26
C MET A 196 15.88 6.14 7.52
N VAL A 197 15.17 6.17 8.65
CA VAL A 197 15.73 6.66 9.93
C VAL A 197 16.93 5.82 10.37
N ARG A 198 16.88 4.49 10.25
CA ARG A 198 17.98 3.57 10.61
C ARG A 198 19.21 3.70 9.71
N LEU A 199 19.03 4.22 8.51
CA LEU A 199 20.09 4.44 7.52
C LEU A 199 20.65 5.86 7.55
N LYS A 200 20.17 6.74 8.44
CA LYS A 200 20.72 8.08 8.67
C LYS A 200 22.23 7.98 9.00
N GLY A 201 23.07 8.67 8.22
CA GLY A 201 24.54 8.65 8.36
C GLY A 201 25.32 7.90 7.28
N LYS A 202 24.69 7.58 6.14
CA LYS A 202 25.32 7.23 4.86
C LYS A 202 24.72 8.10 3.75
#